data_AF-A0A078J9X3-F1
#
_entry.id   AF-A0A078J9X3-F1
#
_cell.length_a   1.000
_cell.length_b   1.000
_cell.length_c   1.000
_cell.angle_alpha   90.00
_cell.angle_beta   90.00
_cell.angle_gamma   90.00
#
_symmetry.space_group_name_H-M   'P 1'
#
loop_
_entity.id
_entity.type
_entity.pdbx_description
1 polymer ?
#
loop_
_entity_poly.entity_id
_entity_poly.type
_entity_poly.pdbx_seq_one_letter_code
_entity_poly.pdbx_strand_id
1 'polypeptide(L)' 'MYQNVHLIFASTGGYMVAPGSKGSAYISRGGFESNPQAYFSNLHGSGQSKK' A
#
# COMPACT_ATOMS: atom_id res chain seq x y z
N MET A 1 -26.92 -2.00 27.92
CA MET A 1 -25.94 -1.00 27.46
C MET A 1 -24.98 -1.69 26.51
N TYR A 2 -25.28 -1.65 25.20
CA TYR A 2 -24.37 -2.19 24.20
C TYR A 2 -23.53 -1.02 23.66
N GLN A 3 -22.39 -0.77 24.29
CA GLN A 3 -21.37 0.03 23.65
C GLN A 3 -20.69 -0.89 22.64
N ASN A 4 -21.15 -0.80 21.40
CA ASN A 4 -20.47 -1.39 20.25
C ASN A 4 -19.01 -0.95 20.32
N VAL A 5 -18.11 -1.89 20.63
CA VAL A 5 -16.67 -1.69 20.47
C VAL A 5 -16.46 -1.52 18.99
N HIS A 6 -16.52 -0.27 18.54
CA HIS A 6 -16.14 0.10 17.20
C HIS A 6 -14.66 -0.23 17.10
N LEU A 7 -14.42 -1.31 16.37
CA LEU A 7 -13.13 -1.92 16.16
C LEU A 7 -12.13 -0.83 15.79
N ILE A 8 -11.18 -0.57 16.70
CA ILE A 8 -10.02 0.25 16.38
C ILE A 8 -9.12 -0.63 15.52
N PHE A 9 -9.55 -0.87 14.27
CA PHE A 9 -8.59 -1.06 13.21
C PHE A 9 -7.86 0.26 13.11
N ALA A 10 -6.83 0.42 13.95
CA ALA A 10 -5.72 1.25 13.58
C ALA A 10 -5.19 0.63 12.29
N SER A 11 -5.77 1.03 11.16
CA SER A 11 -5.03 1.11 9.91
C SER A 11 -3.87 2.02 10.30
N THR A 12 -2.76 1.39 10.67
CA THR A 12 -1.49 2.03 10.97
C THR A 12 -0.96 2.52 9.63
N GLY A 13 -1.68 3.50 9.07
CA GLY A 13 -1.55 4.04 7.73
C GLY A 13 -0.32 4.91 7.61
N GLY A 14 0.83 4.35 7.96
CA GLY A 14 2.12 4.90 7.64
C GLY A 14 2.44 4.68 6.18
N TYR A 15 3.46 5.39 5.72
CA TYR A 15 4.07 5.12 4.43
C TYR A 15 5.15 4.03 4.59
N MET A 16 5.37 3.24 3.55
CA MET A 16 6.48 2.30 3.47
C MET A 16 7.26 2.53 2.18
N VAL A 17 8.53 2.11 2.18
CA VAL A 17 9.33 2.10 0.95
C VAL A 17 8.65 1.22 -0.08
N ALA A 18 8.43 1.77 -1.27
CA ALA A 18 7.80 1.11 -2.40
C ALA A 18 8.64 -0.11 -2.82
N PRO A 19 8.06 -1.33 -2.88
CA PRO A 19 8.79 -2.51 -3.34
C PRO A 19 9.41 -2.30 -4.73
N GLY A 20 10.67 -2.66 -4.90
CA GLY A 20 11.41 -2.46 -6.17
C GLY A 20 11.97 -1.04 -6.38
N SER A 21 11.63 -0.05 -5.55
CA SER A 21 12.12 1.33 -5.70
C SER A 21 13.55 1.57 -5.22
N LYS A 22 14.19 0.59 -4.56
CA LYS A 22 15.51 0.76 -3.91
C LYS A 22 15.56 1.94 -2.92
N GLY A 23 14.43 2.30 -2.31
CA GLY A 23 14.33 3.43 -1.37
C GLY A 23 13.99 4.78 -2.02
N SER A 24 13.79 4.83 -3.34
CA SER A 24 13.49 6.09 -4.05
C SER A 24 12.03 6.53 -4.01
N ALA A 25 11.11 5.66 -3.56
CA ALA A 25 9.69 5.98 -3.51
C ALA A 25 9.02 5.42 -2.25
N TYR A 26 7.95 6.08 -1.82
CA TYR A 26 7.13 5.68 -0.67
C TYR A 26 5.67 5.56 -1.08
N ILE A 27 4.99 4.53 -0.57
CA ILE A 27 3.57 4.24 -0.82
C ILE A 27 2.81 4.11 0.49
N SER A 28 1.49 4.31 0.48
CA SER A 28 0.65 4.03 1.64
C SER A 28 0.72 2.55 1.98
N ARG A 29 1.11 2.23 3.22
CA ARG A 29 1.15 0.84 3.71
C ARG A 29 -0.25 0.22 3.69
N GLY A 30 -1.24 0.94 4.22
CA GLY A 30 -2.62 0.44 4.26
C GLY A 30 -3.20 0.18 2.86
N GLY A 31 -2.87 1.04 1.89
CA GLY A 31 -3.26 0.83 0.49
C GLY A 31 -2.61 -0.42 -0.12
N PHE A 32 -1.30 -0.62 0.13
CA PHE A 32 -0.58 -1.80 -0.34
C PHE A 32 -1.06 -3.10 0.31
N GLU A 33 -1.21 -3.12 1.64
CA GLU A 33 -1.66 -4.30 2.39
C GLU A 33 -3.10 -4.69 2.04
N SER A 34 -3.96 -3.72 1.69
CA SER A 34 -5.33 -4.00 1.26
C SER A 34 -5.42 -4.63 -0.14
N ASN A 35 -4.46 -4.35 -1.04
CA ASN A 35 -4.45 -4.91 -2.40
C ASN A 35 -3.03 -4.90 -3.01
N PRO A 36 -2.16 -5.84 -2.63
CA PRO A 36 -0.79 -5.86 -3.10
C PRO A 36 -0.71 -6.18 -4.60
N GLN A 37 -1.66 -6.96 -5.13
CA GLN A 37 -1.70 -7.32 -6.54
C GLN A 37 -1.95 -6.10 -7.44
N ALA A 38 -2.84 -5.19 -7.04
CA ALA A 38 -3.09 -3.97 -7.80
C ALA A 38 -1.81 -3.12 -7.91
N TYR A 39 -1.04 -3.00 -6.82
CA TYR A 39 0.24 -2.28 -6.85
C TYR A 39 1.18 -2.81 -7.94
N PHE A 40 1.41 -4.13 -8.01
CA PHE A 40 2.28 -4.71 -9.04
C PHE A 40 1.67 -4.70 -10.44
N SER A 41 0.35 -4.84 -10.55
CA SER A 41 -0.36 -4.73 -11.83
C SER A 41 -0.21 -3.34 -12.43
N ASN A 42 -0.31 -2.30 -11.60
CA ASN A 42 -0.01 -0.93 -11.97
C ASN A 42 1.47 -0.75 -12.34
N LEU A 43 2.42 -1.33 -11.60
CA LEU A 43 3.84 -1.26 -11.97
C LEU A 43 4.12 -1.87 -13.36
N HIS A 44 3.45 -2.95 -13.71
CA HIS A 44 3.60 -3.60 -15.01
C HIS A 44 2.83 -2.87 -16.12
N GLY A 45 1.72 -2.20 -15.79
CA GLY A 45 0.93 -1.40 -16.73
C GLY A 45 1.43 0.05 -16.93
N SER A 46 2.14 0.62 -15.95
CA SER A 46 2.65 2.00 -15.96
C SER A 46 4.18 2.08 -16.10
N GLY A 47 4.85 0.93 -16.29
CA GLY A 47 6.30 0.83 -16.35
C GLY A 47 6.77 0.21 -17.66
N GLN A 48 6.64 0.94 -18.76
CA GLN A 48 7.62 0.79 -19.84
C GLN A 48 8.99 1.10 -19.24
N SER A 49 9.80 0.06 -18.97
CA SER A 49 11.24 0.23 -19.10
C SER A 49 11.52 0.39 -20.59
N LYS A 50 11.40 1.64 -21.07
CA LYS A 50 12.12 2.09 -22.25
C LYS A 50 13.57 2.28 -21.82
N LYS A 51 14.42 1.40 -22.36
CA LYS A 51 15.88 1.38 -22.39
C LYS A 51 16.61 0.99 -21.11
#